data_AF-G3HPD9-F1
#
_entry.id   AF-G3HPD9-F1
#
_cell.length_a   1.000
_cell.length_b   1.000
_cell.length_c   1.000
_cell.angle_alpha   90.00
_cell.angle_beta   90.00
_cell.angle_gamma   90.00
#
_symmetry.space_group_name_H-M   'P 1'
#
loop_
_entity.id
_entity.type
_entity.pdbx_description
1 polymer ?
#
loop_
_entity_poly.entity_id
_entity_poly.type
_entity_poly.pdbx_seq_one_letter_code
_entity_poly.pdbx_strand_id
1 'polypeptide(L)'
;MSTDCESILRRFLVLNPAKRCTLEQIMKDKWINIGYEGEELKPYTEPEEDFGDTKRIEVMVGMGYTREEIKEALTNQKYNEVTATYLLLGRKTEEGGDRGAPGLALARVRAPSDTTNGTSSSKSSSHNKGQRTSSSTYHRQRRHSDFCE
;
A
#
# COMPACT_ATOMS: atom_id res chain seq x y z
N MET A 1 -20.42 19.88 19.05
CA MET A 1 -20.84 19.20 17.81
C MET A 1 -21.79 20.15 17.08
N SER A 2 -21.67 20.35 15.77
CA SER A 2 -22.61 21.21 15.04
C SER A 2 -23.96 20.51 14.89
N THR A 3 -25.04 21.29 14.75
CA THR A 3 -26.40 20.77 14.52
C THR A 3 -26.47 19.91 13.26
N ASP A 4 -25.77 20.35 12.21
CA ASP A 4 -25.71 19.66 10.92
C ASP A 4 -24.98 18.30 11.05
N CYS A 5 -23.95 18.22 11.91
CA CYS A 5 -23.25 16.96 12.25
C CYS A 5 -24.13 16.01 13.08
N GLU A 6 -24.89 16.53 14.03
CA GLU A 6 -25.80 15.70 14.82
C GLU A 6 -26.93 15.10 13.94
N SER A 7 -27.45 15.89 13.01
CA SER A 7 -28.49 15.46 12.06
C SER A 7 -28.06 14.28 11.21
N ILE A 8 -26.82 14.31 10.69
CA ILE A 8 -26.29 13.20 9.89
C ILE A 8 -26.08 11.93 10.74
N LEU A 9 -25.56 12.05 11.96
CA LEU A 9 -25.37 10.92 12.88
C LEU A 9 -26.69 10.23 13.23
N ARG A 10 -27.77 11.00 13.46
CA ARG A 10 -29.10 10.45 13.73
C ARG A 10 -29.64 9.60 12.58
N ARG A 11 -29.23 9.85 11.33
CA ARG A 11 -29.64 9.05 10.16
C ARG A 11 -28.79 7.80 9.95
N PHE A 12 -27.52 7.82 10.35
CA PHE A 12 -26.64 6.65 10.34
C PHE A 12 -26.94 5.67 11.49
N LEU A 13 -27.09 6.19 12.70
CA LEU A 13 -27.14 5.42 13.93
C LEU A 13 -28.58 5.04 14.32
N VAL A 14 -29.40 4.68 13.33
CA VAL A 14 -30.76 4.20 13.56
C VAL A 14 -30.72 2.73 13.97
N LEU A 15 -31.36 2.39 15.10
CA LEU A 15 -31.40 1.02 15.64
C LEU A 15 -31.95 0.02 14.61
N ASN A 16 -33.07 0.38 13.96
CA ASN A 16 -33.68 -0.41 12.90
C ASN A 16 -32.91 -0.23 11.58
N PRO A 17 -32.27 -1.28 11.03
CA PRO A 17 -31.51 -1.19 9.78
C PRO A 17 -32.34 -0.72 8.59
N ALA A 18 -33.61 -1.11 8.51
CA ALA A 18 -34.50 -0.73 7.40
C ALA A 18 -34.85 0.77 7.40
N LYS A 19 -34.61 1.47 8.52
CA LYS A 19 -34.83 2.91 8.65
C LYS A 19 -33.55 3.75 8.55
N ARG A 20 -32.38 3.11 8.33
CA ARG A 20 -31.13 3.83 8.10
C ARG A 20 -31.14 4.43 6.70
N CYS A 21 -30.54 5.61 6.55
CA CYS A 21 -30.32 6.20 5.23
C CYS A 21 -29.30 5.39 4.42
N THR A 22 -29.40 5.46 3.09
CA THR A 22 -28.38 4.91 2.19
C THR A 22 -27.18 5.84 2.08
N LEU A 23 -26.03 5.31 1.64
CA LEU A 23 -24.86 6.14 1.37
C LEU A 23 -25.16 7.21 0.30
N GLU A 24 -25.91 6.89 -0.75
CA GLU A 24 -26.29 7.88 -1.77
C GLU A 24 -27.08 9.07 -1.21
N GLN A 25 -27.94 8.83 -0.21
CA GLN A 25 -28.68 9.89 0.48
C GLN A 25 -27.76 10.73 1.38
N ILE A 26 -26.77 10.10 2.00
CA ILE A 26 -25.76 10.76 2.83
C ILE A 26 -24.82 11.62 2.00
N MET A 27 -24.41 11.16 0.81
CA MET A 27 -23.48 11.87 -0.06
C MET A 27 -24.03 13.23 -0.50
N LYS A 28 -25.36 13.38 -0.52
CA LYS A 28 -26.08 14.64 -0.80
C LYS A 28 -26.32 15.50 0.44
N ASP A 29 -25.84 15.08 1.62
CA ASP A 29 -26.10 15.82 2.85
C ASP A 29 -25.35 17.15 2.88
N LYS A 30 -26.00 18.17 3.42
CA LYS A 30 -25.41 19.51 3.55
C LYS A 30 -24.10 19.47 4.34
N TRP A 31 -24.05 18.72 5.45
CA TRP A 31 -22.87 18.70 6.32
C TRP A 31 -21.66 18.06 5.64
N ILE A 32 -21.88 17.03 4.80
CA ILE A 32 -20.84 16.37 4.02
C ILE A 32 -20.23 17.30 2.97
N ASN A 33 -21.02 18.22 2.42
CA ASN A 33 -20.63 19.06 1.29
C ASN A 33 -20.27 20.51 1.69
N ILE A 34 -20.09 20.81 2.99
CA ILE A 34 -19.64 22.14 3.44
C ILE A 34 -18.22 22.40 2.89
N GLY A 35 -18.02 23.50 2.17
CA GLY A 35 -16.73 23.85 1.55
C GLY A 35 -16.46 23.16 0.22
N TYR A 36 -17.43 22.40 -0.30
CA TYR A 36 -17.40 21.74 -1.61
C TYR A 36 -18.56 22.21 -2.50
N GLU A 37 -18.95 23.49 -2.38
CA GLU A 37 -20.07 24.08 -3.13
C GLU A 37 -19.76 24.15 -4.63
N GLY A 38 -20.07 23.07 -5.36
CA GLY A 38 -19.79 22.91 -6.80
C GLY A 38 -19.17 21.56 -7.15
N GLU A 39 -18.55 20.90 -6.16
CA GLU A 39 -18.00 19.55 -6.25
C GLU A 39 -18.63 18.64 -5.19
N GLU A 40 -19.96 18.58 -5.20
CA GLU A 40 -20.70 17.69 -4.29
C GLU A 40 -20.21 16.24 -4.43
N LEU A 41 -20.18 15.55 -3.30
CA LEU A 41 -19.79 14.17 -3.22
C LEU A 41 -20.72 13.29 -4.06
N LYS A 42 -20.13 12.55 -5.00
CA LYS A 42 -20.82 11.62 -5.91
C LYS A 42 -20.28 10.20 -5.75
N PRO A 43 -21.09 9.18 -6.06
CA PRO A 43 -20.60 7.80 -6.16
C PRO A 43 -19.32 7.76 -6.99
N TYR A 44 -18.30 7.10 -6.46
CA TYR A 44 -17.05 6.93 -7.19
C TYR A 44 -17.31 6.08 -8.45
N THR A 45 -16.93 6.63 -9.60
CA THR A 45 -16.89 5.87 -10.85
C THR A 45 -15.50 5.31 -11.00
N GLU A 46 -15.38 3.99 -11.04
CA GLU A 46 -14.11 3.31 -11.28
C GLU A 46 -13.57 3.72 -12.66
N PRO A 47 -12.36 4.31 -12.73
CA PRO A 47 -11.71 4.62 -13.99
C PRO A 47 -11.41 3.34 -14.77
N GLU A 48 -11.41 3.42 -16.10
CA GLU A 48 -10.97 2.30 -16.93
C GLU A 48 -9.50 1.99 -16.66
N GLU A 49 -9.20 0.71 -16.45
CA GLU A 49 -7.83 0.24 -16.28
C GLU A 49 -7.07 0.33 -17.61
N ASP A 50 -6.08 1.21 -17.69
CA ASP A 50 -5.16 1.27 -18.83
C ASP A 50 -3.97 0.31 -18.63
N PHE A 51 -4.08 -0.87 -19.23
CA PHE A 51 -3.00 -1.87 -19.29
C PHE A 51 -2.05 -1.68 -20.50
N GLY A 52 -2.18 -0.57 -21.23
CA GLY A 52 -1.40 -0.25 -22.42
C GLY A 52 -0.14 0.58 -22.16
N ASP A 53 0.20 0.91 -20.91
CA ASP A 53 1.36 1.77 -20.60
C ASP A 53 2.68 1.12 -21.07
N THR A 54 3.15 1.58 -22.22
CA THR A 54 4.34 1.05 -22.88
C THR A 54 5.59 1.26 -22.02
N LYS A 55 5.67 2.35 -21.25
CA LYS A 55 6.85 2.62 -20.41
C LYS A 55 6.98 1.59 -19.29
N ARG A 56 5.86 1.19 -18.66
CA ARG A 56 5.86 0.13 -17.64
C ARG A 56 6.22 -1.22 -18.24
N ILE A 57 5.70 -1.51 -19.44
CA ILE A 57 6.01 -2.75 -20.17
C ILE A 57 7.51 -2.80 -20.50
N GLU A 58 8.12 -1.72 -21.01
CA GLU A 58 9.57 -1.69 -21.28
C GLU A 58 10.41 -1.94 -20.03
N VAL A 59 10.03 -1.37 -18.88
CA VAL A 59 10.72 -1.60 -17.60
C VAL A 59 10.65 -3.07 -17.21
N MET A 60 9.47 -3.69 -17.32
CA MET A 60 9.30 -5.12 -17.02
C MET A 60 10.05 -6.02 -17.99
N VAL A 61 10.12 -5.67 -19.28
CA VAL A 61 10.97 -6.38 -20.26
C VAL A 61 12.44 -6.28 -19.83
N GLY A 62 12.89 -5.12 -19.34
CA GLY A 62 14.21 -4.95 -18.74
C GLY A 62 14.46 -5.79 -17.47
N MET A 63 13.41 -6.20 -16.76
CA MET A 63 13.47 -7.12 -15.60
C MET A 63 13.50 -8.60 -16.01
N GLY A 64 13.29 -8.93 -17.29
CA GLY A 64 13.32 -10.30 -17.82
C GLY A 64 11.96 -10.90 -18.16
N TYR A 65 10.86 -10.16 -18.01
CA TYR A 65 9.52 -10.63 -18.42
C TYR A 65 9.34 -10.52 -19.94
N THR A 66 8.55 -11.43 -20.53
CA THR A 66 8.18 -11.34 -21.96
C THR A 66 6.94 -10.47 -22.16
N ARG A 67 6.80 -9.82 -23.33
CA ARG A 67 5.63 -8.97 -23.61
C ARG A 67 4.34 -9.78 -23.66
N GLU A 68 4.43 -11.00 -24.17
CA GLU A 68 3.33 -11.94 -24.28
C GLU A 68 2.82 -12.33 -22.89
N GLU A 69 3.72 -12.66 -21.97
CA GLU A 69 3.41 -12.98 -20.58
C GLU A 69 2.78 -11.79 -19.85
N ILE A 70 3.34 -10.59 -20.00
CA ILE A 70 2.78 -9.36 -19.42
C ILE A 70 1.36 -9.15 -19.94
N LYS A 71 1.17 -9.18 -21.26
CA LYS A 71 -0.14 -8.98 -21.89
C LYS A 71 -1.16 -10.02 -21.42
N GLU A 72 -0.76 -11.29 -21.38
CA GLU A 72 -1.63 -12.38 -20.95
C GLU A 72 -2.00 -12.25 -19.46
N ALA A 73 -1.05 -11.88 -18.60
CA ALA A 73 -1.29 -11.70 -17.17
C ALA A 73 -2.22 -10.53 -16.88
N LEU A 74 -2.08 -9.41 -17.61
CA LEU A 74 -2.92 -8.22 -17.46
C LEU A 74 -4.32 -8.44 -18.04
N THR A 75 -4.42 -9.01 -19.25
CA THR A 75 -5.71 -9.24 -19.93
C THR A 75 -6.57 -10.26 -19.18
N ASN A 76 -5.96 -11.28 -18.60
CA ASN A 76 -6.68 -12.29 -17.83
C ASN A 76 -6.81 -11.94 -16.34
N GLN A 77 -6.33 -10.76 -15.92
CA GLN A 77 -6.30 -10.33 -14.52
C GLN A 77 -5.83 -11.45 -13.58
N LYS A 78 -4.67 -12.06 -13.87
CA LYS A 78 -4.20 -13.24 -13.11
C LYS A 78 -3.79 -12.90 -11.67
N TYR A 79 -3.57 -11.63 -11.36
CA TYR A 79 -3.11 -11.14 -10.05
C TYR A 79 -1.87 -11.90 -9.52
N ASN A 80 -1.00 -12.33 -10.42
CA ASN A 80 0.27 -12.98 -10.09
C ASN A 80 1.40 -11.96 -9.96
N GLU A 81 2.64 -12.43 -9.82
CA GLU A 81 3.84 -11.57 -9.72
C GLU A 81 3.98 -10.58 -10.89
N VAL A 82 3.59 -10.98 -12.10
CA VAL A 82 3.64 -10.13 -13.30
C VAL A 82 2.65 -8.98 -13.18
N THR A 83 1.38 -9.29 -12.90
CA THR A 83 0.34 -8.26 -12.67
C THR A 83 0.70 -7.35 -11.48
N ALA A 84 1.19 -7.92 -10.38
CA ALA A 84 1.58 -7.16 -9.20
C ALA A 84 2.72 -6.19 -9.50
N THR A 85 3.76 -6.64 -10.21
CA THR A 85 4.89 -5.79 -10.61
C THR A 85 4.43 -4.66 -11.51
N TYR A 86 3.56 -4.93 -12.49
CA TYR A 86 3.00 -3.91 -13.38
C TYR A 86 2.25 -2.81 -12.61
N LEU A 87 1.36 -3.21 -11.68
CA LEU A 87 0.57 -2.27 -10.89
C LEU A 87 1.44 -1.45 -9.92
N LEU A 88 2.50 -2.05 -9.35
CA LEU A 88 3.44 -1.36 -8.47
C LEU A 88 4.28 -0.31 -9.22
N LEU A 89 4.69 -0.59 -10.45
CA LEU A 89 5.37 0.39 -11.31
C LEU A 89 4.48 1.59 -11.67
N GLY A 90 3.16 1.41 -11.63
CA GLY A 90 2.19 2.46 -11.90
C GLY A 90 1.91 3.42 -10.76
N ARG A 91 2.37 3.09 -9.55
CA ARG A 91 2.29 4.01 -8.42
C ARG A 91 3.33 5.09 -8.64
N LYS A 92 2.89 6.35 -8.79
CA LYS A 92 3.80 7.47 -8.59
C LYS A 92 4.45 7.27 -7.22
N THR A 93 5.78 7.35 -7.15
CA THR A 93 6.47 7.54 -5.88
C THR A 93 6.00 8.88 -5.35
N GLU A 94 4.93 8.86 -4.55
CA GLU A 94 4.47 10.03 -3.82
C GLU A 94 5.58 10.39 -2.83
N GLU A 95 6.57 11.17 -3.27
CA GLU A 95 7.53 11.83 -2.37
C GLU A 95 6.83 12.83 -1.42
N GLY A 96 5.51 12.92 -1.43
CA GLY A 96 4.70 13.82 -0.58
C GLY A 96 3.60 13.16 0.24
N GLY A 97 3.60 11.83 0.44
CA GLY A 97 2.57 11.14 1.22
C GLY A 97 3.15 10.29 2.34
N ASP A 98 2.95 10.73 3.58
CA ASP A 98 3.39 10.16 4.87
C ASP A 98 2.93 8.71 5.16
N ARG A 99 3.34 7.72 4.35
CA ARG A 99 3.33 6.28 4.70
C ARG A 99 4.46 5.55 3.98
N GLY A 100 5.58 5.41 4.69
CA GLY A 100 6.81 4.78 4.21
C GLY A 100 6.60 3.41 3.56
N ALA A 101 6.97 3.33 2.28
CA ALA A 101 7.39 2.09 1.64
C ALA A 101 8.91 2.21 1.39
N PRO A 102 9.72 1.18 1.71
CA PRO A 102 11.14 1.24 1.44
C PRO A 102 11.33 1.21 -0.08
N GLY A 103 11.98 2.25 -0.61
CA GLY A 103 12.35 2.28 -2.02
C GLY A 103 13.15 1.03 -2.37
N LEU A 104 12.66 0.25 -3.33
CA LEU A 104 13.42 -0.83 -3.95
C LEU A 104 14.55 -0.19 -4.76
N ALA A 105 15.61 0.20 -4.06
CA ALA A 105 16.87 0.57 -4.68
C ALA A 105 17.43 -0.68 -5.35
N LEU A 106 17.07 -0.88 -6.63
CA LEU A 106 17.71 -1.84 -7.51
C LEU A 106 19.23 -1.60 -7.43
N ALA A 107 19.92 -2.52 -6.78
CA ALA A 107 21.36 -2.51 -6.69
C ALA A 107 21.93 -2.45 -8.11
N ARG A 108 22.60 -1.35 -8.42
CA ARG A 108 23.24 -1.13 -9.72
C ARG A 108 24.25 -2.26 -9.93
N VAL A 109 23.96 -3.18 -10.87
CA VAL A 109 24.89 -4.22 -11.29
C VAL A 109 26.14 -3.53 -11.83
N ARG A 110 27.27 -3.71 -11.15
CA ARG A 110 28.56 -3.19 -11.59
C ARG A 110 29.04 -4.04 -12.77
N ALA A 111 29.26 -3.42 -13.92
CA ALA A 111 29.82 -4.08 -15.11
C ALA A 111 31.24 -4.60 -14.82
N PRO A 112 31.64 -5.76 -15.38
CA PRO A 112 32.99 -6.29 -15.21
C PRO A 112 33.98 -5.39 -15.97
N SER A 113 34.98 -4.88 -15.26
CA SER A 113 36.08 -4.13 -15.85
C SER A 113 37.26 -5.09 -16.02
N ASP A 114 37.61 -5.40 -17.26
CA ASP A 114 38.93 -5.95 -17.59
C ASP A 114 39.99 -4.87 -17.40
N THR A 115 40.99 -5.11 -16.55
CA THR A 115 42.38 -4.64 -16.71
C THR A 115 43.28 -5.17 -15.59
N THR A 116 44.55 -5.30 -15.93
CA THR A 116 45.58 -6.18 -15.41
C THR A 116 46.37 -5.65 -14.20
N ASN A 117 46.84 -6.60 -13.38
CA ASN A 117 48.03 -6.62 -12.51
C ASN A 117 48.16 -5.62 -11.34
N GLY A 118 48.34 -6.17 -10.14
CA GLY A 118 48.81 -5.42 -8.96
C GLY A 118 48.71 -6.19 -7.65
N THR A 119 49.74 -6.98 -7.34
CA THR A 119 49.97 -7.69 -6.07
C THR A 119 49.75 -6.81 -4.84
N SER A 120 48.86 -7.21 -3.93
CA SER A 120 49.05 -6.99 -2.49
C SER A 120 48.20 -7.94 -1.66
N SER A 121 48.91 -8.70 -0.83
CA SER A 121 48.41 -9.57 0.22
C SER A 121 47.84 -8.74 1.37
N SER A 122 46.69 -9.16 1.94
CA SER A 122 46.60 -9.49 3.38
C SER A 122 45.16 -9.69 3.88
N LYS A 123 44.99 -10.88 4.50
CA LYS A 123 44.27 -11.18 5.75
C LYS A 123 42.73 -11.12 5.76
N SER A 124 42.19 -12.32 5.65
CA SER A 124 41.00 -12.80 6.35
C SER A 124 41.05 -12.51 7.86
N SER A 125 39.90 -12.13 8.44
CA SER A 125 39.63 -12.40 9.86
C SER A 125 38.15 -12.74 10.06
N SER A 126 37.91 -14.04 10.17
CA SER A 126 36.67 -14.64 10.66
C SER A 126 36.70 -14.59 12.17
N HIS A 127 35.78 -13.93 12.86
CA HIS A 127 35.55 -14.14 14.29
C HIS A 127 34.09 -14.50 14.56
N ASN A 128 33.96 -15.77 14.94
CA ASN A 128 32.78 -16.45 15.44
C ASN A 128 32.78 -16.29 16.96
N LYS A 129 31.69 -15.83 17.58
CA LYS A 129 31.26 -16.28 18.92
C LYS A 129 29.92 -15.71 19.32
N GLY A 130 28.97 -16.60 19.57
CA GLY A 130 27.73 -16.28 20.27
C GLY A 130 27.92 -16.17 21.78
N GLN A 131 26.96 -15.52 22.42
CA GLN A 131 26.56 -15.80 23.80
C GLN A 131 25.08 -15.45 23.97
N ARG A 132 24.30 -16.47 24.36
CA ARG A 132 22.92 -16.38 24.89
C ARG A 132 22.99 -16.06 26.39
N THR A 133 21.83 -15.74 26.98
CA THR A 133 21.46 -15.55 28.42
C THR A 133 21.40 -14.06 28.85
N SER A 134 20.37 -13.51 29.53
CA SER A 134 19.09 -13.98 30.08
C SER A 134 18.14 -12.81 30.42
N SER A 135 16.83 -13.10 30.38
CA SER A 135 15.73 -12.63 31.27
C SER A 135 15.45 -11.13 31.50
N SER A 136 14.28 -10.67 31.03
CA SER A 136 13.35 -9.90 31.87
C SER A 136 11.89 -10.23 31.52
N THR A 137 11.26 -10.96 32.44
CA THR A 137 9.85 -11.34 32.46
C THR A 137 9.00 -10.16 32.94
N TYR A 138 8.22 -9.54 32.04
CA TYR A 138 7.09 -8.70 32.44
C TYR A 138 5.81 -9.54 32.40
N HIS A 139 5.51 -10.16 33.54
CA HIS A 139 4.21 -10.75 33.83
C HIS A 139 3.60 -10.03 35.02
N ARG A 140 2.59 -9.19 34.75
CA ARG A 140 1.50 -8.75 35.63
C ARG A 140 0.63 -7.77 34.82
N GLN A 141 -0.69 -7.80 34.77
CA GLN A 141 -1.72 -8.71 35.28
C GLN A 141 -3.03 -8.25 34.59
N ARG A 142 -3.66 -9.08 33.75
CA ARG A 142 -5.01 -8.80 33.24
C ARG A 142 -6.00 -8.93 34.40
N ARG A 143 -6.73 -7.86 34.72
CA ARG A 143 -7.96 -7.97 35.51
C ARG A 143 -9.15 -7.75 34.59
N HIS A 144 -9.84 -8.85 34.29
CA HIS A 144 -11.25 -8.86 33.92
C HIS A 144 -12.06 -8.37 35.12
N SER A 145 -13.05 -7.52 34.88
CA SER A 145 -14.19 -7.35 35.78
C SER A 145 -15.45 -7.43 34.93
N ASP A 146 -16.09 -8.58 35.00
CA ASP A 146 -17.51 -8.76 34.73
C ASP A 146 -18.31 -7.93 35.73
N PHE A 147 -19.31 -7.18 35.25
CA PHE A 147 -20.48 -6.86 36.06
C PHE A 147 -21.69 -6.67 35.14
N CYS A 148 -22.58 -7.66 35.21
CA CYS A 148 -23.97 -7.57 34.77
C CYS A 148 -24.80 -6.99 35.92
N GLU A 149 -25.68 -6.06 35.60
CA GLU A 149 -27.06 -5.99 36.10
C GLU A 149 -27.93 -5.30 35.04
#